data_AF-A0A1L8MKB8-F1
#
_entry.id   AF-A0A1L8MKB8-F1
#
_cell.length_a   1.000
_cell.length_b   1.000
_cell.length_c   1.000
_cell.angle_alpha   90.00
_cell.angle_beta   90.00
_cell.angle_gamma   90.00
#
_symmetry.space_group_name_H-M   'P 1'
#
loop_
_entity.id
_entity.type
_entity.pdbx_description
1 polymer ?
#
loop_
_entity_poly.entity_id
_entity_poly.type
_entity_poly.pdbx_seq_one_letter_code
_entity_poly.pdbx_strand_id
1 'polypeptide(L)' 'MAYKLYYVENGTRDERGQFEHFDEAVAKFHTICRDEFKLPVWAADMTVEDSVTKIDYGRNSKWFEIEVTEDEPNS' A
#
# COMPACT_ATOMS: atom_id res chain seq x y z
N MET A 1 7.86 11.85 8.77
CA MET A 1 7.96 10.70 7.83
C MET A 1 6.74 9.84 8.10
N ALA A 2 5.93 9.62 7.08
CA ALA A 2 4.69 8.87 7.17
C ALA A 2 4.61 7.87 6.01
N TYR A 3 3.88 6.79 6.23
CA TYR A 3 3.65 5.73 5.25
C TYR A 3 2.19 5.78 4.83
N LYS A 4 1.93 6.10 3.57
CA LYS A 4 0.58 6.15 3.03
C LYS A 4 0.28 4.90 2.24
N LEU A 5 -0.81 4.22 2.58
CA LEU A 5 -1.31 3.07 1.85
C LEU A 5 -2.31 3.54 0.81
N TYR A 6 -2.04 3.24 -0.46
CA TYR A 6 -2.93 3.47 -1.58
C TYR A 6 -3.42 2.14 -2.16
N TYR A 7 -4.67 2.12 -2.59
CA TYR A 7 -5.21 1.10 -3.48
C TYR A 7 -5.25 1.68 -4.88
N VAL A 8 -4.68 0.97 -5.85
CA VAL A 8 -4.59 1.43 -7.24
C VAL A 8 -5.45 0.55 -8.13
N GLU A 9 -6.39 1.16 -8.84
CA GLU A 9 -7.25 0.48 -9.81
C GLU A 9 -7.43 1.34 -11.06
N ASN A 10 -7.14 0.77 -12.23
CA ASN A 10 -7.25 1.46 -13.53
C ASN A 10 -6.51 2.81 -13.61
N GLY A 11 -5.40 2.95 -12.89
CA GLY A 11 -4.60 4.18 -12.84
C GLY A 11 -5.09 5.24 -11.83
N THR A 12 -6.17 4.96 -11.10
CA THR A 12 -6.63 5.80 -9.99
C THR A 12 -6.02 5.30 -8.68
N ARG A 13 -5.42 6.20 -7.90
CA ARG A 13 -4.93 5.93 -6.53
C ARG A 13 -5.96 6.40 -5.51
N ASP A 14 -6.43 5.50 -4.67
CA ASP A 14 -7.30 5.78 -3.53
C ASP A 14 -6.54 5.62 -2.22
N GLU A 15 -6.49 6.67 -1.38
CA GLU A 15 -5.84 6.59 -0.07
C GLU A 15 -6.66 5.72 0.89
N ARG A 16 -5.99 4.76 1.52
CA ARG A 16 -6.58 3.76 2.44
C ARG A 16 -6.14 3.96 3.88
N GLY A 17 -5.14 4.79 4.11
CA GLY A 17 -4.67 5.19 5.43
C GLY A 17 -3.27 5.79 5.40
N GLN A 18 -2.92 6.49 6.47
CA GLN A 18 -1.59 7.02 6.74
C GLN A 18 -1.12 6.46 8.10
N PHE A 19 0.15 6.06 8.15
CA PHE A 19 0.75 5.35 9.28
C PHE A 19 2.11 5.94 9.64
N GLU A 20 2.55 5.76 10.89
CA GLU A 20 3.87 6.21 11.32
C GLU A 20 4.95 5.18 10.96
N HIS A 21 4.56 3.91 10.79
CA HIS A 21 5.46 2.82 10.50
C HIS A 21 5.03 1.98 9.28
N PHE A 22 6.01 1.40 8.59
CA PHE A 22 5.78 0.58 7.40
C PHE A 22 5.00 -0.71 7.70
N ASP A 23 5.29 -1.35 8.82
CA ASP A 23 4.61 -2.57 9.27
C ASP A 23 3.13 -2.35 9.59
N GLU A 24 2.76 -1.16 10.09
CA GLU A 24 1.35 -0.78 10.26
C GLU A 24 0.62 -0.67 8.91
N ALA A 25 1.27 -0.07 7.90
CA ALA A 25 0.72 0.01 6.54
C ALA A 25 0.54 -1.39 5.92
N VAL A 26 1.51 -2.29 6.12
CA VAL A 26 1.41 -3.71 5.69
C VAL A 26 0.30 -4.45 6.44
N ALA A 27 0.17 -4.24 7.76
CA ALA A 27 -0.90 -4.84 8.55
C ALA A 27 -2.29 -4.37 8.09
N LYS A 28 -2.42 -3.08 7.72
CA LYS A 28 -3.64 -2.55 7.12
C LYS A 28 -3.93 -3.19 5.76
N PHE A 29 -2.92 -3.33 4.90
CA PHE A 29 -3.04 -4.05 3.64
C PHE A 29 -3.58 -5.48 3.87
N HIS A 30 -2.99 -6.25 4.80
CA HIS A 30 -3.47 -7.59 5.13
C HIS A 30 -4.93 -7.59 5.58
N THR A 31 -5.33 -6.60 6.40
CA THR A 31 -6.71 -6.45 6.87
C THR A 31 -7.66 -6.17 5.71
N ILE A 32 -7.32 -5.24 4.82
CA ILE A 32 -8.14 -4.91 3.63
C ILE A 32 -8.28 -6.13 2.72
N CYS A 33 -7.19 -6.83 2.43
CA CYS A 33 -7.24 -8.03 1.60
C CYS A 33 -8.10 -9.13 2.21
N ARG A 34 -8.04 -9.32 3.53
CA ARG A 34 -8.85 -10.31 4.25
C ARG A 34 -10.33 -9.93 4.27
N ASP A 35 -10.64 -8.71 4.69
CA ASP A 35 -12.00 -8.31 5.06
C ASP A 35 -12.81 -7.86 3.83
N GLU A 36 -12.19 -7.10 2.93
CA GLU A 36 -12.89 -6.53 1.77
C GLU A 36 -12.77 -7.41 0.54
N PHE A 37 -11.54 -7.86 0.22
CA PHE A 37 -11.30 -8.63 -1.00
C PHE A 37 -11.43 -10.14 -0.81
N LYS A 38 -11.49 -10.63 0.45
CA LYS A 38 -11.54 -12.06 0.81
C LYS A 38 -10.42 -12.88 0.15
N LEU A 39 -9.23 -12.29 0.08
CA LEU A 39 -8.09 -12.87 -0.63
C LEU A 39 -7.11 -13.59 0.30
N PRO A 40 -6.58 -14.74 -0.13
CA PRO A 40 -5.41 -15.34 0.49
C PRO A 40 -4.16 -14.47 0.25
N VAL A 41 -3.68 -13.76 1.28
CA VAL A 41 -2.63 -12.73 1.13
C VAL A 41 -1.20 -13.29 0.95
N TRP A 42 -1.05 -14.61 0.97
CA TRP A 42 0.25 -15.30 0.94
C TRP A 42 0.99 -15.23 -0.41
N ALA A 43 0.39 -14.63 -1.44
CA ALA A 43 0.95 -14.51 -2.78
C ALA A 43 1.18 -13.05 -3.22
N ALA A 44 1.35 -12.14 -2.26
CA ALA A 44 1.61 -10.74 -2.58
C ALA A 44 3.10 -10.53 -2.90
N ASP A 45 3.40 -10.15 -4.14
CA ASP A 45 4.75 -9.78 -4.57
C ASP A 45 4.97 -8.29 -4.28
N MET A 46 5.98 -8.01 -3.45
CA MET A 46 6.37 -6.65 -3.09
C MET A 46 7.55 -6.21 -3.94
N THR A 47 7.36 -5.14 -4.72
CA THR A 47 8.41 -4.49 -5.51
C THR A 47 8.60 -3.08 -4.99
N VAL A 48 9.84 -2.69 -4.69
CA VAL A 48 10.18 -1.33 -4.25
C VAL A 48 10.71 -0.56 -5.45
N GLU A 49 10.02 0.52 -5.82
CA GLU A 49 10.44 1.46 -6.86
C GLU A 49 10.50 2.86 -6.23
N ASP A 50 11.71 3.45 -6.22
CA ASP A 50 12.01 4.73 -5.57
C ASP A 50 11.56 4.79 -4.09
N SER A 51 10.46 5.51 -3.82
CA SER A 51 9.86 5.71 -2.49
C SER A 51 8.51 5.02 -2.34
N VAL A 52 8.14 4.16 -3.29
CA VAL A 52 6.86 3.45 -3.33
C VAL A 52 7.11 1.95 -3.32
N THR A 53 6.57 1.27 -2.31
CA THR A 53 6.48 -0.18 -2.28
C THR A 53 5.17 -0.62 -2.91
N LYS A 54 5.25 -1.15 -4.13
CA LYS A 54 4.13 -1.75 -4.85
C LYS A 54 3.90 -3.17 -4.35
N ILE A 55 2.65 -3.51 -4.09
CA ILE A 55 2.21 -4.83 -3.62
C ILE A 55 1.20 -5.38 -4.64
N ASP A 56 1.68 -6.23 -5.55
CA ASP A 56 0.82 -6.94 -6.49
C ASP A 56 0.30 -8.21 -5.82
N TYR A 57 -1.00 -8.44 -5.87
CA TYR A 57 -1.66 -9.58 -5.24
C TYR A 57 -2.38 -10.48 -6.27
N GLY A 58 -1.94 -10.44 -7.53
CA GLY A 58 -2.37 -11.36 -8.58
C GLY A 58 -3.68 -11.01 -9.27
N ARG A 59 -4.17 -9.77 -9.13
CA ARG A 59 -5.32 -9.26 -9.89
C ARG A 59 -4.85 -8.26 -10.94
N ASN A 60 -4.84 -8.68 -12.20
CA ASN A 60 -4.54 -7.82 -13.35
C ASN A 60 -5.21 -6.44 -13.21
N SER A 61 -4.40 -5.38 -13.26
CA SER A 61 -4.80 -3.95 -13.16
C SER A 61 -5.16 -3.43 -11.76
N LYS A 62 -4.88 -4.19 -10.69
CA LYS A 62 -5.08 -3.75 -9.30
C LYS A 62 -3.87 -4.10 -8.44
N TRP A 63 -3.39 -3.14 -7.66
CA TRP A 63 -2.31 -3.35 -6.71
C TRP A 63 -2.43 -2.38 -5.53
N PHE A 64 -1.66 -2.60 -4.47
CA PHE A 64 -1.50 -1.61 -3.42
C PHE A 64 -0.15 -0.93 -3.54
N GLU A 65 -0.06 0.29 -3.03
CA GLU A 65 1.19 1.04 -2.95
C GLU A 65 1.36 1.56 -1.53
N ILE A 66 2.54 1.38 -0.96
CA ILE A 66 2.94 2.04 0.28
C ILE A 66 3.95 3.10 -0.10
N GLU A 67 3.54 4.36 -0.07
CA GLU A 67 4.39 5.51 -0.36
C GLU A 67 4.96 6.08 0.92
N VAL A 68 6.26 6.33 0.91
CA VAL A 68 6.96 7.02 1.99
C VAL A 68 6.89 8.52 1.72
N THR A 69 6.18 9.25 2.56
CA THR A 69 6.16 10.71 2.54
C THR A 69 7.06 11.23 3.64
N GLU A 70 8.20 11.84 3.30
CA GLU A 70 8.96 12.63 4.25
C GLU A 70 8.10 13.84 4.65
N ASP A 71 7.97 14.10 5.95
CA ASP A 71 7.50 15.43 6.37
C ASP A 71 8.59 16.37 5.88
N GLU A 72 8.30 17.17 4.84
CA GLU A 72 9.18 18.30 4.55
C GLU A 72 9.32 19.09 5.86
N PRO A 73 10.55 19.36 6.34
CA PRO A 73 10.71 20.35 7.39
C PRO A 73 10.25 21.66 6.78
N ASN A 74 9.04 22.10 7.13
CA ASN A 74 8.54 23.44 6.84
C ASN A 74 9.67 24.42 7.18
N SER A 75 10.32 24.95 6.15
CA SER A 75 11.38 25.96 6.26
C SER A 75 10.82 27.33 6.56
#